data_AF-A0A519F2Q0-F1
#
_entry.id   AF-A0A519F2Q0-F1
#
_cell.length_a   1.000
_cell.length_b   1.000
_cell.length_c   1.000
_cell.angle_alpha   90.00
_cell.angle_beta   90.00
_cell.angle_gamma   90.00
#
_symmetry.space_group_name_H-M   'P 1'
#
loop_
_entity.id
_entity.type
_entity.pdbx_description
1 polymer ?
#
loop_
_entity_poly.entity_id
_entity_poly.type
_entity_poly.pdbx_seq_one_letter_code
_entity_poly.pdbx_strand_id
1 'polypeptide(L)'
;MMPIATGSVVYGDRSTNPSIAREKMAQGTKAALQSEAVVMTAHGTYDSYVGTADDDTITGTTKRDFISGGDGDDILIGQEGDPDPFSNAQDRYNGGAGVDTITSHSAYVYGNTFVYTSVTDSYFDKQGSHSDLIKNFQSTDVLDLTALGLERVGNGHNGDLAVTYNADEDITYVRSLDKNAQGQAFEVRLEGDHAAELGTQNFALRYDLTAESNGREHGLSNKQYVITGTDGDDILVVPRSGNIVTGGGRADEMYGGGSRNTFVFEHLTDSFVNDGTGQSSVDLIHSFSLGDGDLLDVSTLG
;
A
#
# COMPACT_ATOMS: atom_id res chain seq x y z
N MET A 1 -10.78 35.56 12.14
CA MET A 1 -10.23 34.84 13.30
C MET A 1 -10.10 33.41 12.82
N MET A 2 -8.89 33.00 12.46
CA MET A 2 -8.61 31.71 11.81
C MET A 2 -8.68 30.57 12.84
N PRO A 3 -9.19 29.39 12.48
CA PRO A 3 -9.04 28.19 13.31
C PRO A 3 -7.61 27.69 13.21
N ILE A 4 -7.06 27.20 14.32
CA ILE A 4 -5.75 26.57 14.43
C ILE A 4 -6.01 25.08 14.22
N ALA A 5 -5.49 24.50 13.15
CA ALA A 5 -5.50 23.06 12.93
C ALA A 5 -4.61 22.39 13.99
N THR A 6 -5.16 21.42 14.71
CA THR A 6 -4.46 20.56 15.65
C THR A 6 -3.98 19.32 14.90
N GLY A 7 -2.96 19.46 14.05
CA GLY A 7 -2.33 18.31 13.39
C GLY A 7 -1.44 17.52 14.35
N SER A 8 -1.47 16.20 14.25
CA SER A 8 -0.52 15.30 14.92
C SER A 8 0.76 15.21 14.09
N VAL A 9 1.92 15.49 14.69
CA VAL A 9 3.22 15.38 13.99
C VAL A 9 4.05 14.33 14.69
N VAL A 10 4.43 13.27 13.98
CA VAL A 10 5.33 12.22 14.50
C VAL A 10 6.67 12.30 13.77
N TYR A 11 7.72 12.63 14.52
CA TYR A 11 9.11 12.58 14.06
C TYR A 11 9.79 11.33 14.62
N GLY A 12 10.37 10.50 13.75
CA GLY A 12 11.23 9.40 14.17
C GLY A 12 12.65 9.87 14.53
N ASP A 13 12.88 10.45 15.72
CA ASP A 13 14.23 10.78 16.18
C ASP A 13 14.76 9.85 17.30
N ARG A 14 15.99 9.38 17.10
CA ARG A 14 16.81 8.63 18.05
C ARG A 14 17.40 9.59 19.09
N SER A 15 16.90 9.57 20.32
CA SER A 15 17.69 10.04 21.46
C SER A 15 17.67 9.07 22.66
N THR A 16 18.84 8.52 22.94
CA THR A 16 19.14 7.75 24.15
C THR A 16 19.34 8.70 25.34
N ASN A 17 18.31 8.95 26.14
CA ASN A 17 18.53 9.48 27.50
C ASN A 17 17.39 9.16 28.49
N PRO A 18 17.54 8.17 29.39
CA PRO A 18 16.51 7.82 30.38
C PRO A 18 16.71 8.63 31.67
N SER A 19 16.25 9.89 31.73
CA SER A 19 16.35 10.64 33.00
C SER A 19 15.38 11.79 33.24
N ILE A 20 14.15 11.79 32.71
CA ILE A 20 13.12 12.74 33.17
C ILE A 20 11.71 12.11 33.18
N ALA A 21 11.46 11.19 34.11
CA ALA A 21 10.12 10.63 34.31
C ALA A 21 9.83 10.36 35.79
N ARG A 22 9.80 11.40 36.62
CA ARG A 22 9.07 11.37 37.91
C ARG A 22 8.51 12.75 38.23
N GLU A 23 7.24 12.73 38.67
CA GLU A 23 6.46 13.82 39.29
C GLU A 23 5.82 14.80 38.28
N LYS A 24 4.50 14.91 38.12
CA LYS A 24 3.39 14.87 39.09
C LYS A 24 2.08 14.48 38.39
N MET A 25 1.36 13.56 39.00
CA MET A 25 -0.07 13.42 38.81
C MET A 25 -0.79 14.63 39.44
N ALA A 26 -1.68 15.26 38.68
CA ALA A 26 -2.82 15.98 39.22
C ALA A 26 -4.06 15.50 38.45
N GLN A 27 -4.79 14.58 39.06
CA GLN A 27 -6.10 14.13 38.60
C GLN A 27 -7.12 15.29 38.72
N GLY A 28 -7.85 15.55 37.65
CA GLY A 28 -8.93 16.54 37.59
C GLY A 28 -9.77 16.40 36.32
N THR A 29 -10.71 15.46 36.35
CA THR A 29 -11.92 15.33 35.51
C THR A 29 -12.06 16.23 34.27
N LYS A 30 -11.85 15.65 33.08
CA LYS A 30 -12.64 15.95 31.88
C LYS A 30 -12.45 14.84 30.85
N ALA A 31 -13.53 14.11 30.55
CA ALA A 31 -13.64 13.43 29.27
C ALA A 31 -13.60 14.51 28.18
N ALA A 32 -12.49 14.60 27.45
CA ALA A 32 -12.34 15.38 26.22
C ALA A 32 -11.03 14.96 25.53
N LEU A 33 -11.18 14.39 24.33
CA LEU A 33 -10.15 14.18 23.30
C LEU A 33 -9.07 13.16 23.64
N GLN A 34 -9.38 11.87 23.51
CA GLN A 34 -8.41 11.00 22.85
C GLN A 34 -8.43 11.48 21.38
N SER A 35 -7.49 12.35 21.00
CA SER A 35 -7.10 12.36 19.59
C SER A 35 -6.58 10.95 19.34
N GLU A 36 -7.16 10.25 18.38
CA GLU A 36 -6.42 9.15 17.77
C GLU A 36 -5.09 9.76 17.31
N ALA A 37 -3.99 9.16 17.74
CA ALA A 37 -2.67 9.65 17.41
C ALA A 37 -2.08 8.65 16.43
N VAL A 38 -1.35 9.15 15.43
CA VAL A 38 -0.60 8.31 14.50
C VAL A 38 0.15 7.22 15.26
N VAL A 39 -0.07 5.96 14.89
CA VAL A 39 0.53 4.79 15.51
C VAL A 39 1.70 4.33 14.66
N MET A 40 2.90 4.37 15.24
CA MET A 40 4.11 3.79 14.65
C MET A 40 4.42 2.46 15.33
N THR A 41 4.59 1.42 14.51
CA THR A 41 5.02 0.08 14.93
C THR A 41 6.32 -0.26 14.24
N ALA A 42 7.40 -0.35 15.02
CA ALA A 42 8.71 -0.70 14.48
C ALA A 42 8.87 -2.22 14.34
N HIS A 43 9.30 -2.68 13.17
CA HIS A 43 9.68 -4.07 12.93
C HIS A 43 11.17 -4.19 12.60
N GLY A 44 11.65 -5.43 12.49
CA GLY A 44 13.07 -5.70 12.27
C GLY A 44 13.58 -5.14 10.93
N THR A 45 12.83 -5.38 9.85
CA THR A 45 13.22 -5.08 8.46
C THR A 45 12.34 -4.01 7.80
N TYR A 46 11.22 -3.66 8.42
CA TYR A 46 10.29 -2.62 7.99
C TYR A 46 9.71 -1.89 9.21
N ASP A 47 9.08 -0.73 9.02
CA ASP A 47 8.24 -0.09 10.03
C ASP A 47 6.82 0.14 9.46
N SER A 48 5.81 0.26 10.32
CA SER A 48 4.42 0.48 9.94
C SER A 48 3.88 1.72 10.63
N TYR A 49 3.11 2.52 9.89
CA TYR A 49 2.49 3.75 10.33
C TYR A 49 1.01 3.72 9.95
N VAL A 50 0.17 4.05 10.91
CA VAL A 50 -1.28 4.21 10.72
C VAL A 50 -1.66 5.56 11.28
N GLY A 51 -2.08 6.48 10.43
CA GLY A 51 -2.63 7.76 10.83
C GLY A 51 -4.09 7.63 11.29
N THR A 52 -4.83 8.72 11.20
CA THR A 52 -6.06 8.95 11.92
C THR A 52 -7.17 9.31 10.95
N ALA A 53 -8.23 9.97 11.41
CA ALA A 53 -9.27 10.54 10.55
C ALA A 53 -9.14 12.07 10.38
N ASP A 54 -8.10 12.65 10.97
CA ASP A 54 -7.73 14.06 10.88
C ASP A 54 -6.48 14.20 10.01
N ASP A 55 -6.23 15.38 9.44
CA ASP A 55 -5.02 15.67 8.66
C ASP A 55 -3.72 15.35 9.44
N ASP A 56 -2.96 14.37 8.95
CA ASP A 56 -1.73 13.89 9.56
C ASP A 56 -0.48 14.29 8.77
N THR A 57 0.65 14.34 9.47
CA THR A 57 1.98 14.42 8.83
C THR A 57 2.82 13.26 9.32
N ILE A 58 3.08 12.32 8.43
CA ILE A 58 3.82 11.08 8.71
C ILE A 58 5.12 11.11 7.92
N THR A 59 6.23 10.85 8.59
CA THR A 59 7.55 10.73 7.97
C THR A 59 8.11 9.34 8.25
N GLY A 60 8.43 8.62 7.18
CA GLY A 60 9.03 7.31 7.20
C GLY A 60 10.48 7.30 7.71
N THR A 61 11.07 6.13 7.70
CA THR A 61 12.46 5.87 8.05
C THR A 61 13.29 5.55 6.81
N THR A 62 14.52 5.08 7.02
CA THR A 62 15.36 4.50 5.95
C THR A 62 15.09 3.01 5.73
N LYS A 63 14.22 2.39 6.53
CA LYS A 63 13.76 1.02 6.29
C LYS A 63 12.65 1.07 5.24
N ARG A 64 12.16 -0.10 4.84
CA ARG A 64 10.86 -0.16 4.16
C ARG A 64 9.78 0.29 5.13
N ASP A 65 8.94 1.21 4.72
CA ASP A 65 7.81 1.66 5.52
C ASP A 65 6.47 1.27 4.88
N PHE A 66 5.52 0.87 5.70
CA PHE A 66 4.11 0.78 5.34
C PHE A 66 3.42 1.97 5.96
N ILE A 67 2.98 2.92 5.16
CA ILE A 67 2.42 4.19 5.63
C ILE A 67 0.97 4.29 5.16
N SER A 68 0.05 4.31 6.11
CA SER A 68 -1.37 4.61 5.88
C SER A 68 -1.68 5.97 6.52
N GLY A 69 -2.16 6.93 5.73
CA GLY A 69 -2.62 8.23 6.21
C GLY A 69 -3.93 8.13 6.97
N GLY A 70 -4.95 7.56 6.33
CA GLY A 70 -6.27 7.36 6.95
C GLY A 70 -7.33 8.22 6.27
N ASP A 71 -8.22 8.84 7.03
CA ASP A 71 -9.06 9.91 6.46
C ASP A 71 -8.39 11.26 6.77
N GLY A 72 -8.66 12.28 5.96
CA GLY A 72 -8.08 13.62 6.14
C GLY A 72 -7.16 14.00 4.99
N ASP A 73 -6.73 15.26 4.93
CA ASP A 73 -5.77 15.70 3.91
C ASP A 73 -4.34 15.48 4.43
N ASP A 74 -3.76 14.32 4.14
CA ASP A 74 -2.51 13.86 4.75
C ASP A 74 -1.24 14.28 3.99
N ILE A 75 -0.15 14.42 4.74
CA ILE A 75 1.20 14.58 4.21
C ILE A 75 2.03 13.35 4.57
N LEU A 76 2.25 12.49 3.57
CA LEU A 76 3.05 11.27 3.72
C LEU A 76 4.42 11.49 3.09
N ILE A 77 5.45 11.47 3.91
CA ILE A 77 6.83 11.60 3.48
C ILE A 77 7.48 10.24 3.71
N GLY A 78 8.12 9.68 2.69
CA GLY A 78 8.95 8.48 2.84
C GLY A 78 10.19 8.74 3.68
N GLN A 79 11.33 8.25 3.21
CA GLN A 79 12.60 8.45 3.90
C GLN A 79 13.07 9.93 3.92
N GLU A 80 13.69 10.34 5.03
CA GLU A 80 14.63 11.46 5.06
C GLU A 80 16.07 10.97 4.75
N GLY A 81 16.80 11.67 3.89
CA GLY A 81 18.23 11.41 3.62
C GLY A 81 18.54 10.86 2.22
N ASP A 82 19.84 10.79 1.90
CA ASP A 82 20.31 10.32 0.59
C ASP A 82 19.96 8.84 0.39
N PRO A 83 19.50 8.44 -0.82
CA PRO A 83 19.17 7.06 -1.11
C PRO A 83 20.42 6.18 -0.99
N ASP A 84 20.35 5.14 -0.16
CA ASP A 84 21.43 4.15 -0.04
C ASP A 84 21.33 3.14 -1.19
N PRO A 85 22.30 3.07 -2.12
CA PRO A 85 22.28 2.13 -3.24
C PRO A 85 22.36 0.66 -2.83
N PHE A 86 22.71 0.38 -1.57
CA PHE A 86 22.73 -0.97 -0.98
C PHE A 86 21.50 -1.27 -0.14
N SER A 87 20.71 -0.25 0.20
CA SER A 87 19.41 -0.37 0.88
C SER A 87 18.31 0.00 -0.11
N ASN A 88 17.75 -1.02 -0.73
CA ASN A 88 16.62 -0.92 -1.65
C ASN A 88 15.29 -0.87 -0.88
N ALA A 89 15.18 -0.15 0.23
CA ALA A 89 13.89 0.01 0.92
C ALA A 89 12.84 0.53 -0.08
N GLN A 90 11.65 -0.05 -0.04
CA GLN A 90 10.54 0.32 -0.91
C GLN A 90 9.37 0.54 0.00
N ASP A 91 8.84 1.73 -0.05
CA ASP A 91 7.73 2.07 0.80
C ASP A 91 6.42 1.68 0.10
N ARG A 92 5.44 1.36 0.93
CA ARG A 92 4.06 1.17 0.52
C ARG A 92 3.25 2.29 1.15
N TYR A 93 2.69 3.15 0.32
CA TYR A 93 1.88 4.29 0.75
C TYR A 93 0.41 4.05 0.43
N ASN A 94 -0.45 4.34 1.39
CA ASN A 94 -1.88 4.50 1.21
C ASN A 94 -2.23 5.87 1.82
N GLY A 95 -2.61 6.83 1.00
CA GLY A 95 -3.12 8.12 1.49
C GLY A 95 -4.37 7.89 2.32
N GLY A 96 -5.34 7.22 1.69
CA GLY A 96 -6.64 6.94 2.27
C GLY A 96 -7.64 7.93 1.71
N ALA A 97 -8.63 8.37 2.49
CA ALA A 97 -9.67 9.26 1.99
C ALA A 97 -9.33 10.73 2.27
N GLY A 98 -9.14 11.52 1.22
CA GLY A 98 -8.81 12.94 1.37
C GLY A 98 -8.13 13.47 0.14
N VAL A 99 -7.45 14.61 0.26
CA VAL A 99 -6.53 15.10 -0.77
C VAL A 99 -5.11 15.02 -0.24
N ASP A 100 -4.48 13.88 -0.48
CA ASP A 100 -3.19 13.58 0.14
C ASP A 100 -2.01 14.06 -0.70
N THR A 101 -0.91 14.37 -0.02
CA THR A 101 0.38 14.62 -0.67
C THR A 101 1.39 13.57 -0.23
N ILE A 102 1.77 12.71 -1.16
CA ILE A 102 2.74 11.64 -0.94
C ILE A 102 4.07 12.06 -1.58
N THR A 103 5.09 12.29 -0.78
CA THR A 103 6.46 12.52 -1.24
C THR A 103 7.26 11.24 -1.08
N SER A 104 7.37 10.47 -2.15
CA SER A 104 8.17 9.25 -2.16
C SER A 104 9.66 9.57 -2.30
N HIS A 105 10.47 8.52 -2.27
CA HIS A 105 11.91 8.59 -2.44
C HIS A 105 12.39 7.70 -3.59
N SER A 106 13.62 7.94 -4.05
CA SER A 106 14.20 7.10 -5.09
C SER A 106 14.47 5.68 -4.61
N ALA A 107 14.13 4.70 -5.43
CA ALA A 107 14.48 3.29 -5.24
C ALA A 107 15.19 2.73 -6.50
N TYR A 108 16.28 1.99 -6.30
CA TYR A 108 17.21 1.67 -7.40
C TYR A 108 16.84 0.46 -8.26
N VAL A 109 16.16 -0.54 -7.68
CA VAL A 109 15.96 -1.85 -8.35
C VAL A 109 14.48 -2.16 -8.54
N TYR A 110 13.67 -1.96 -7.50
CA TYR A 110 12.22 -1.97 -7.63
C TYR A 110 11.68 -0.73 -6.91
N GLY A 111 10.61 -0.14 -7.44
CA GLY A 111 10.06 1.11 -6.94
C GLY A 111 9.16 0.94 -5.73
N ASN A 112 8.68 2.07 -5.25
CA ASN A 112 7.67 2.16 -4.20
C ASN A 112 6.30 1.74 -4.75
N THR A 113 5.40 1.38 -3.85
CA THR A 113 4.02 1.05 -4.20
C THR A 113 3.06 2.08 -3.61
N PHE A 114 2.18 2.64 -4.43
CA PHE A 114 1.09 3.52 -4.00
C PHE A 114 -0.23 2.77 -4.17
N VAL A 115 -0.99 2.68 -3.10
CA VAL A 115 -2.12 1.77 -2.97
C VAL A 115 -3.41 2.55 -2.94
N TYR A 116 -4.36 2.13 -3.75
CA TYR A 116 -5.71 2.68 -3.76
C TYR A 116 -6.72 1.54 -3.65
N THR A 117 -7.51 1.58 -2.60
CA THR A 117 -8.45 0.50 -2.24
C THR A 117 -9.89 0.85 -2.58
N SER A 118 -10.21 2.14 -2.68
CA SER A 118 -11.50 2.67 -3.09
C SER A 118 -11.35 3.85 -4.05
N VAL A 119 -12.36 4.08 -4.90
CA VAL A 119 -12.40 5.28 -5.75
C VAL A 119 -12.46 6.54 -4.89
N THR A 120 -13.00 6.46 -3.68
CA THR A 120 -13.05 7.60 -2.74
C THR A 120 -11.70 8.03 -2.22
N ASP A 121 -10.68 7.18 -2.35
CA ASP A 121 -9.32 7.49 -1.89
C ASP A 121 -8.74 8.62 -2.75
N SER A 122 -8.97 8.59 -4.07
CA SER A 122 -8.49 9.64 -4.97
C SER A 122 -9.33 9.72 -6.24
N TYR A 123 -10.08 10.81 -6.41
CA TYR A 123 -11.05 10.95 -7.49
C TYR A 123 -11.20 12.37 -8.02
N PHE A 124 -11.94 12.49 -9.13
CA PHE A 124 -12.51 13.74 -9.58
C PHE A 124 -14.00 13.58 -9.84
N ASP A 125 -14.74 14.68 -9.72
CA ASP A 125 -16.17 14.73 -10.00
C ASP A 125 -16.53 16.01 -10.80
N LYS A 126 -17.79 16.47 -10.70
CA LYS A 126 -18.24 17.70 -11.39
C LYS A 126 -17.78 18.98 -10.68
N GLN A 127 -17.36 18.90 -9.41
CA GLN A 127 -16.88 20.00 -8.60
C GLN A 127 -15.37 20.22 -8.78
N GLY A 128 -14.64 19.17 -9.14
CA GLY A 128 -13.23 19.27 -9.51
C GLY A 128 -12.45 18.02 -9.12
N SER A 129 -11.15 18.23 -8.94
CA SER A 129 -10.22 17.21 -8.47
C SER A 129 -10.24 17.15 -6.94
N HIS A 130 -10.38 15.93 -6.43
CA HIS A 130 -10.25 15.49 -5.04
C HIS A 130 -9.22 14.35 -5.00
N SER A 131 -8.15 14.50 -5.78
CA SER A 131 -7.16 13.45 -6.00
C SER A 131 -5.87 13.74 -5.27
N ASP A 132 -5.17 12.69 -4.90
CA ASP A 132 -3.84 12.76 -4.33
C ASP A 132 -2.81 13.34 -5.30
N LEU A 133 -1.72 13.81 -4.72
CA LEU A 133 -0.52 14.23 -5.40
C LEU A 133 0.67 13.38 -4.97
N ILE A 134 1.23 12.61 -5.89
CA ILE A 134 2.47 11.88 -5.71
C ILE A 134 3.64 12.69 -6.29
N LYS A 135 4.64 12.94 -5.44
CA LYS A 135 5.90 13.59 -5.81
C LYS A 135 7.02 12.57 -5.86
N ASN A 136 8.05 12.85 -6.67
CA ASN A 136 9.19 11.98 -6.92
C ASN A 136 8.84 10.59 -7.49
N PHE A 137 7.74 10.47 -8.23
CA PHE A 137 7.37 9.23 -8.91
C PHE A 137 8.49 8.80 -9.89
N GLN A 138 8.77 7.50 -9.95
CA GLN A 138 9.80 6.92 -10.81
C GLN A 138 9.22 5.85 -11.74
N SER A 139 9.89 5.59 -12.88
CA SER A 139 9.47 4.56 -13.82
C SER A 139 9.45 3.13 -13.24
N THR A 140 10.06 2.92 -12.08
CA THR A 140 10.06 1.64 -11.33
C THR A 140 8.94 1.54 -10.31
N ASP A 141 8.28 2.65 -9.99
CA ASP A 141 7.19 2.69 -9.01
C ASP A 141 5.92 2.06 -9.59
N VAL A 142 5.08 1.60 -8.67
CA VAL A 142 3.86 0.83 -8.96
C VAL A 142 2.65 1.51 -8.33
N LEU A 143 1.61 1.69 -9.12
CA LEU A 143 0.26 2.00 -8.67
C LEU A 143 -0.50 0.68 -8.49
N ASP A 144 -0.82 0.34 -7.25
CA ASP A 144 -1.66 -0.80 -6.91
C ASP A 144 -3.12 -0.38 -6.90
N LEU A 145 -3.77 -0.55 -8.05
CA LEU A 145 -5.17 -0.20 -8.30
C LEU A 145 -6.04 -1.45 -8.50
N THR A 146 -5.53 -2.60 -8.06
CA THR A 146 -6.16 -3.91 -8.28
C THR A 146 -7.53 -4.02 -7.62
N ALA A 147 -7.72 -3.37 -6.46
CA ALA A 147 -9.02 -3.25 -5.79
C ALA A 147 -10.05 -2.47 -6.63
N LEU A 148 -9.60 -1.56 -7.50
CA LEU A 148 -10.45 -0.78 -8.39
C LEU A 148 -10.69 -1.48 -9.75
N GLY A 149 -10.01 -2.61 -10.00
CA GLY A 149 -10.02 -3.31 -11.29
C GLY A 149 -9.33 -2.53 -12.42
N LEU A 150 -8.38 -1.65 -12.09
CA LEU A 150 -7.62 -0.85 -13.05
C LEU A 150 -6.20 -1.41 -13.16
N GLU A 151 -5.76 -1.78 -14.36
CA GLU A 151 -4.55 -2.61 -14.50
C GLU A 151 -3.60 -2.14 -15.62
N ARG A 152 -4.02 -1.16 -16.43
CA ARG A 152 -3.24 -0.76 -17.61
C ARG A 152 -3.51 0.66 -18.05
N VAL A 153 -2.53 1.21 -18.78
CA VAL A 153 -2.70 2.41 -19.58
C VAL A 153 -3.51 2.08 -20.83
N GLY A 154 -4.47 2.94 -21.16
CA GLY A 154 -5.31 2.83 -22.34
C GLY A 154 -6.10 4.11 -22.58
N ASN A 155 -7.39 3.99 -22.92
CA ASN A 155 -8.23 5.13 -23.26
C ASN A 155 -9.01 5.73 -22.07
N GLY A 156 -8.80 5.20 -20.86
CA GLY A 156 -9.52 5.65 -19.66
C GLY A 156 -10.90 4.99 -19.45
N HIS A 157 -11.27 3.98 -20.23
CA HIS A 157 -12.57 3.32 -20.13
C HIS A 157 -12.43 1.79 -20.02
N ASN A 158 -13.44 1.15 -19.44
CA ASN A 158 -13.56 -0.30 -19.25
C ASN A 158 -12.36 -0.93 -18.52
N GLY A 159 -11.86 -0.27 -17.47
CA GLY A 159 -10.73 -0.75 -16.67
C GLY A 159 -9.36 -0.19 -17.10
N ASP A 160 -9.32 0.61 -18.17
CA ASP A 160 -8.10 1.30 -18.61
C ASP A 160 -7.94 2.67 -17.95
N LEU A 161 -6.69 3.14 -17.86
CA LEU A 161 -6.34 4.48 -17.40
C LEU A 161 -5.86 5.36 -18.54
N ALA A 162 -6.45 6.54 -18.68
CA ALA A 162 -5.96 7.59 -19.55
C ALA A 162 -4.85 8.37 -18.83
N VAL A 163 -3.72 8.58 -19.52
CA VAL A 163 -2.59 9.35 -19.00
C VAL A 163 -2.44 10.62 -19.83
N THR A 164 -2.43 11.77 -19.15
CA THR A 164 -2.32 13.09 -19.79
C THR A 164 -1.41 14.01 -19.00
N TYR A 165 -0.43 14.63 -19.67
CA TYR A 165 0.46 15.61 -19.04
C TYR A 165 -0.04 17.05 -19.25
N ASN A 166 -0.03 17.85 -18.19
CA ASN A 166 -0.30 19.28 -18.19
C ASN A 166 1.00 20.05 -17.88
N ALA A 167 1.55 20.71 -18.91
CA ALA A 167 2.81 21.45 -18.80
C ALA A 167 2.72 22.75 -17.99
N ASP A 168 1.53 23.33 -17.82
CA ASP A 168 1.37 24.57 -17.03
C ASP A 168 1.41 24.28 -15.52
N GLU A 169 0.97 23.08 -15.12
CA GLU A 169 0.94 22.62 -13.74
C GLU A 169 2.15 21.74 -13.39
N ASP A 170 2.88 21.26 -14.41
CA ASP A 170 3.91 20.23 -14.29
C ASP A 170 3.37 18.95 -13.63
N ILE A 171 2.18 18.53 -14.07
CA ILE A 171 1.46 17.37 -13.52
C ILE A 171 1.07 16.40 -14.63
N THR A 172 1.38 15.11 -14.41
CA THR A 172 0.79 14.00 -15.15
C THR A 172 -0.43 13.48 -14.42
N TYR A 173 -1.58 13.53 -15.10
CA TYR A 173 -2.83 12.96 -14.62
C TYR A 173 -2.99 11.52 -15.11
N VAL A 174 -3.31 10.62 -14.18
CA VAL A 174 -3.67 9.23 -14.45
C VAL A 174 -5.12 9.04 -14.04
N ARG A 175 -6.02 8.79 -15.00
CA ARG A 175 -7.47 8.84 -14.79
C ARG A 175 -8.20 7.62 -15.32
N SER A 176 -9.15 7.11 -14.56
CA SER A 176 -10.29 6.40 -15.12
C SER A 176 -11.37 7.42 -15.46
N LEU A 177 -11.99 7.32 -16.63
CA LEU A 177 -13.07 8.20 -17.07
C LEU A 177 -14.45 7.60 -16.78
N ASP A 178 -14.49 6.35 -16.30
CA ASP A 178 -15.71 5.67 -15.91
C ASP A 178 -16.13 6.08 -14.50
N LYS A 179 -17.30 6.71 -14.40
CA LYS A 179 -17.85 7.22 -13.14
C LYS A 179 -18.66 6.17 -12.40
N ASN A 180 -18.52 6.15 -11.09
CA ASN A 180 -19.39 5.38 -10.19
C ASN A 180 -20.81 5.99 -10.12
N ALA A 181 -21.68 5.36 -9.34
CA ALA A 181 -23.07 5.82 -9.16
C ALA A 181 -23.20 7.23 -8.56
N GLN A 182 -22.17 7.70 -7.84
CA GLN A 182 -22.06 9.01 -7.22
C GLN A 182 -21.49 10.07 -8.20
N GLY A 183 -21.04 9.66 -9.38
CA GLY A 183 -20.47 10.55 -10.40
C GLY A 183 -18.97 10.82 -10.22
N GLN A 184 -18.31 10.06 -9.35
CA GLN A 184 -16.87 10.12 -9.08
C GLN A 184 -16.13 9.15 -10.00
N ALA A 185 -14.96 9.53 -10.49
CA ALA A 185 -14.07 8.61 -11.20
C ALA A 185 -12.65 8.76 -10.69
N PHE A 186 -11.87 7.67 -10.73
CA PHE A 186 -10.52 7.65 -10.19
C PHE A 186 -9.60 8.63 -10.93
N GLU A 187 -8.83 9.40 -10.18
CA GLU A 187 -7.77 10.27 -10.67
C GLU A 187 -6.64 10.23 -9.66
N VAL A 188 -5.39 10.16 -10.12
CA VAL A 188 -4.20 10.45 -9.31
C VAL A 188 -3.27 11.37 -10.09
N ARG A 189 -2.58 12.27 -9.38
CA ARG A 189 -1.67 13.26 -9.97
C ARG A 189 -0.24 12.91 -9.63
N LEU A 190 0.61 12.90 -10.64
CA LEU A 190 2.05 12.70 -10.49
C LEU A 190 2.77 14.01 -10.85
N GLU A 191 3.65 14.47 -9.98
CA GLU A 191 4.51 15.63 -10.24
C GLU A 191 5.52 15.30 -11.36
N GLY A 192 5.57 16.13 -12.40
CA GLY A 192 6.42 15.97 -13.58
C GLY A 192 5.72 15.33 -14.80
N ASP A 193 6.47 15.25 -15.91
CA ASP A 193 6.04 14.55 -17.13
C ASP A 193 6.42 13.07 -17.10
N HIS A 194 5.43 12.22 -16.78
CA HIS A 194 5.54 10.76 -16.76
C HIS A 194 4.75 10.11 -17.90
N ALA A 195 4.12 10.92 -18.78
CA ALA A 195 3.13 10.41 -19.72
C ALA A 195 3.70 9.44 -20.76
N ALA A 196 4.98 9.59 -21.10
CA ALA A 196 5.68 8.69 -22.02
C ALA A 196 6.31 7.46 -21.33
N GLU A 197 6.50 7.51 -20.01
CA GLU A 197 7.21 6.48 -19.24
C GLU A 197 6.26 5.49 -18.58
N LEU A 198 5.05 5.93 -18.25
CA LEU A 198 4.00 5.09 -17.69
C LEU A 198 3.54 4.03 -18.68
N GLY A 199 3.62 2.78 -18.25
CA GLY A 199 3.07 1.62 -18.96
C GLY A 199 2.48 0.60 -17.99
N THR A 200 2.02 -0.54 -18.50
CA THR A 200 1.46 -1.62 -17.67
C THR A 200 2.43 -2.15 -16.62
N GLN A 201 3.73 -1.90 -16.76
CA GLN A 201 4.72 -2.23 -15.74
C GLN A 201 4.59 -1.44 -14.43
N ASN A 202 3.95 -0.27 -14.49
CA ASN A 202 3.76 0.62 -13.35
C ASN A 202 2.44 0.34 -12.63
N PHE A 203 1.76 -0.76 -12.96
CA PHE A 203 0.51 -1.16 -12.33
C PHE A 203 0.68 -2.56 -11.75
N ALA A 204 0.21 -2.76 -10.53
CA ALA A 204 0.07 -4.10 -10.01
C ALA A 204 -1.00 -4.83 -10.84
N LEU A 205 -0.67 -6.05 -11.29
CA LEU A 205 -1.58 -6.83 -12.13
C LEU A 205 -2.33 -7.83 -11.26
N ARG A 206 -3.66 -7.86 -11.37
CA ARG A 206 -4.46 -8.87 -10.68
C ARG A 206 -4.47 -10.16 -11.50
N TYR A 207 -4.32 -11.29 -10.83
CA TYR A 207 -4.50 -12.61 -11.43
C TYR A 207 -5.23 -13.53 -10.46
N ASP A 208 -6.52 -13.71 -10.71
CA ASP A 208 -7.34 -14.69 -9.99
C ASP A 208 -7.26 -16.04 -10.71
N LEU A 209 -6.90 -17.09 -9.98
CA LEU A 209 -6.90 -18.43 -10.52
C LEU A 209 -8.33 -18.88 -10.85
N THR A 210 -8.41 -19.74 -11.85
CA THR A 210 -9.62 -20.45 -12.21
C THR A 210 -9.41 -21.95 -12.01
N ALA A 211 -10.48 -22.74 -12.07
CA ALA A 211 -10.38 -24.20 -12.01
C ALA A 211 -9.48 -24.83 -13.10
N GLU A 212 -9.17 -24.09 -14.17
CA GLU A 212 -8.29 -24.51 -15.26
C GLU A 212 -6.85 -23.96 -15.12
N SER A 213 -6.61 -23.08 -14.16
CA SER A 213 -5.28 -22.53 -13.88
C SER A 213 -4.39 -23.61 -13.28
N ASN A 214 -3.10 -23.54 -13.58
CA ASN A 214 -2.07 -24.37 -12.95
C ASN A 214 -1.22 -23.59 -11.93
N GLY A 215 -1.50 -22.30 -11.78
CA GLY A 215 -0.88 -21.37 -10.84
C GLY A 215 0.61 -21.09 -11.09
N ARG A 216 1.10 -21.38 -12.30
CA ARG A 216 2.49 -21.13 -12.74
C ARG A 216 2.58 -20.16 -13.91
N GLU A 217 1.46 -19.62 -14.37
CA GLU A 217 1.32 -18.80 -15.58
C GLU A 217 2.25 -17.59 -15.57
N HIS A 218 2.52 -17.03 -14.39
CA HIS A 218 3.32 -15.81 -14.22
C HIS A 218 4.64 -16.02 -13.48
N GLY A 219 5.03 -17.25 -13.15
CA GLY A 219 6.20 -17.54 -12.31
C GLY A 219 7.56 -17.08 -12.87
N LEU A 220 7.64 -16.72 -14.16
CA LEU A 220 8.84 -16.17 -14.80
C LEU A 220 8.75 -14.65 -15.08
N SER A 221 7.66 -14.00 -14.68
CA SER A 221 7.45 -12.57 -14.92
C SER A 221 8.40 -11.69 -14.10
N ASN A 222 8.61 -10.47 -14.58
CA ASN A 222 9.29 -9.40 -13.84
C ASN A 222 8.32 -8.32 -13.34
N LYS A 223 7.00 -8.57 -13.44
CA LYS A 223 5.97 -7.66 -12.92
C LYS A 223 5.56 -8.09 -11.53
N GLN A 224 5.00 -7.14 -10.80
CA GLN A 224 4.32 -7.35 -9.53
C GLN A 224 2.88 -7.78 -9.80
N TYR A 225 2.44 -8.81 -9.08
CA TYR A 225 1.06 -9.31 -9.16
C TYR A 225 0.39 -9.33 -7.79
N VAL A 226 -0.92 -9.17 -7.83
CA VAL A 226 -1.84 -9.59 -6.76
C VAL A 226 -2.48 -10.88 -7.26
N ILE A 227 -2.12 -12.01 -6.63
CA ILE A 227 -2.54 -13.34 -7.03
C ILE A 227 -3.51 -13.87 -5.98
N THR A 228 -4.68 -14.31 -6.41
CA THR A 228 -5.65 -14.98 -5.55
C THR A 228 -5.92 -16.37 -6.10
N GLY A 229 -5.72 -17.39 -5.26
CA GLY A 229 -6.11 -18.77 -5.56
C GLY A 229 -7.62 -18.96 -5.50
N THR A 230 -8.04 -20.21 -5.60
CA THR A 230 -9.44 -20.62 -5.55
C THR A 230 -9.81 -21.08 -4.13
N ASP A 231 -11.04 -21.59 -3.93
CA ASP A 231 -11.38 -22.29 -2.68
C ASP A 231 -10.84 -23.74 -2.63
N GLY A 232 -9.99 -24.12 -3.59
CA GLY A 232 -9.43 -25.46 -3.80
C GLY A 232 -8.05 -25.60 -3.16
N ASP A 233 -7.44 -26.79 -3.25
CA ASP A 233 -6.03 -26.94 -2.86
C ASP A 233 -5.18 -26.47 -4.06
N ASP A 234 -4.59 -25.27 -3.97
CA ASP A 234 -3.90 -24.59 -5.08
C ASP A 234 -2.36 -24.67 -5.00
N ILE A 235 -1.71 -24.49 -6.14
CA ILE A 235 -0.26 -24.28 -6.22
C ILE A 235 -0.01 -22.90 -6.82
N LEU A 236 0.46 -21.94 -6.02
CA LEU A 236 0.71 -20.57 -6.46
C LEU A 236 2.21 -20.33 -6.60
N VAL A 237 2.70 -20.10 -7.83
CA VAL A 237 4.10 -19.74 -8.09
C VAL A 237 4.19 -18.28 -8.48
N VAL A 238 4.69 -17.46 -7.56
CA VAL A 238 4.71 -16.01 -7.75
C VAL A 238 6.03 -15.54 -8.38
N PRO A 239 6.01 -14.44 -9.16
CA PRO A 239 7.20 -13.93 -9.83
C PRO A 239 8.19 -13.27 -8.86
N ARG A 240 9.25 -12.65 -9.40
CA ARG A 240 10.50 -12.35 -8.66
C ARG A 240 10.42 -11.55 -7.37
N SER A 241 9.54 -10.58 -7.16
CA SER A 241 9.51 -9.82 -5.90
C SER A 241 8.28 -8.93 -5.79
N GLY A 242 7.89 -8.60 -4.56
CA GLY A 242 6.87 -7.58 -4.28
C GLY A 242 5.43 -8.04 -4.46
N ASN A 243 5.16 -9.33 -4.66
CA ASN A 243 3.82 -9.81 -4.96
C ASN A 243 2.93 -9.84 -3.72
N ILE A 244 1.62 -9.77 -3.93
CA ILE A 244 0.62 -10.06 -2.91
C ILE A 244 -0.04 -11.38 -3.30
N VAL A 245 -0.16 -12.31 -2.35
CA VAL A 245 -0.57 -13.69 -2.62
C VAL A 245 -1.59 -14.12 -1.59
N THR A 246 -2.78 -14.51 -2.04
CA THR A 246 -3.81 -15.13 -1.21
C THR A 246 -4.04 -16.54 -1.73
N GLY A 247 -3.89 -17.55 -0.86
CA GLY A 247 -4.17 -18.95 -1.19
C GLY A 247 -5.64 -19.16 -1.55
N GLY A 248 -6.52 -18.56 -0.75
CA GLY A 248 -7.95 -18.78 -0.80
C GLY A 248 -8.34 -19.75 0.31
N GLY A 249 -9.34 -20.59 0.05
CA GLY A 249 -9.76 -21.59 1.01
C GLY A 249 -8.97 -22.89 0.85
N ARG A 250 -8.92 -23.70 1.91
CA ARG A 250 -8.33 -25.04 1.95
C ARG A 250 -6.81 -25.05 2.21
N ALA A 251 -6.03 -25.79 1.42
CA ALA A 251 -4.65 -26.13 1.78
C ALA A 251 -3.77 -25.90 0.56
N ASP A 252 -3.15 -24.73 0.55
CA ASP A 252 -2.45 -24.22 -0.62
C ASP A 252 -0.92 -24.34 -0.48
N GLU A 253 -0.25 -24.59 -1.59
CA GLU A 253 1.21 -24.49 -1.70
C GLU A 253 1.60 -23.20 -2.40
N MET A 254 2.12 -22.23 -1.65
CA MET A 254 2.53 -20.94 -2.15
C MET A 254 4.06 -20.84 -2.25
N TYR A 255 4.59 -20.71 -3.47
CA TYR A 255 6.02 -20.59 -3.74
C TYR A 255 6.38 -19.12 -3.96
N GLY A 256 6.94 -18.52 -2.91
CA GLY A 256 7.50 -17.16 -2.95
C GLY A 256 8.66 -17.06 -3.95
N GLY A 257 8.48 -16.28 -5.01
CA GLY A 257 9.55 -15.87 -5.91
C GLY A 257 10.33 -14.69 -5.31
N GLY A 258 11.66 -14.79 -5.32
CA GLY A 258 12.59 -13.81 -4.74
C GLY A 258 12.20 -13.31 -3.35
N SER A 259 12.00 -12.00 -3.16
CA SER A 259 11.73 -11.44 -1.83
C SER A 259 10.63 -10.38 -1.85
N ARG A 260 10.15 -10.01 -0.66
CA ARG A 260 9.18 -8.93 -0.44
C ARG A 260 7.75 -9.25 -0.83
N ASN A 261 7.41 -10.53 -0.86
CA ASN A 261 6.06 -10.97 -1.10
C ASN A 261 5.24 -10.83 0.19
N THR A 262 4.00 -10.41 0.07
CA THR A 262 3.03 -10.41 1.17
C THR A 262 2.07 -11.56 0.95
N PHE A 263 2.06 -12.52 1.87
CA PHE A 263 1.11 -13.63 1.87
C PHE A 263 -0.04 -13.27 2.80
N VAL A 264 -1.24 -13.14 2.23
CA VAL A 264 -2.42 -12.61 2.91
C VAL A 264 -3.33 -13.77 3.32
N PHE A 265 -3.77 -13.74 4.58
CA PHE A 265 -4.78 -14.62 5.13
C PHE A 265 -5.98 -13.78 5.53
N GLU A 266 -7.06 -13.90 4.79
CA GLU A 266 -8.26 -13.07 4.91
C GLU A 266 -9.31 -13.70 5.83
N HIS A 267 -9.36 -15.03 5.89
CA HIS A 267 -10.31 -15.75 6.71
C HIS A 267 -9.61 -16.83 7.55
N LEU A 268 -10.20 -17.16 8.71
CA LEU A 268 -9.73 -18.29 9.51
C LEU A 268 -9.77 -19.61 8.74
N THR A 269 -10.60 -19.71 7.69
CA THR A 269 -10.70 -20.91 6.84
C THR A 269 -9.53 -21.07 5.88
N ASP A 270 -8.72 -20.04 5.68
CA ASP A 270 -7.58 -20.06 4.77
C ASP A 270 -6.50 -20.99 5.32
N SER A 271 -6.22 -20.93 6.63
CA SER A 271 -5.30 -21.86 7.28
C SER A 271 -5.70 -22.11 8.74
N PHE A 272 -6.16 -23.33 9.04
CA PHE A 272 -6.66 -23.71 10.36
C PHE A 272 -6.36 -25.15 10.80
N VAL A 273 -6.41 -25.32 12.12
CA VAL A 273 -6.50 -26.60 12.81
C VAL A 273 -7.73 -26.57 13.72
N ASN A 274 -8.57 -27.60 13.65
CA ASN A 274 -9.73 -27.79 14.51
C ASN A 274 -9.53 -29.01 15.43
N ASP A 275 -9.15 -28.76 16.69
CA ASP A 275 -8.92 -29.81 17.68
C ASP A 275 -10.18 -30.61 18.05
N GLY A 276 -11.37 -30.01 17.88
CA GLY A 276 -12.64 -30.64 18.20
C GLY A 276 -13.09 -31.68 17.18
N THR A 277 -12.75 -31.47 15.90
CA THR A 277 -13.05 -32.40 14.81
C THR A 277 -11.84 -33.22 14.36
N GLY A 278 -10.63 -32.81 14.77
CA GLY A 278 -9.36 -33.38 14.30
C GLY A 278 -9.03 -33.04 12.84
N GLN A 279 -9.75 -32.07 12.24
CA GLN A 279 -9.51 -31.62 10.87
C GLN A 279 -8.52 -30.46 10.85
N SER A 280 -7.66 -30.44 9.84
CA SER A 280 -6.75 -29.34 9.56
C SER A 280 -6.68 -29.10 8.07
N SER A 281 -6.57 -27.84 7.70
CA SER A 281 -6.30 -27.39 6.34
C SER A 281 -5.32 -26.23 6.48
N VAL A 282 -4.08 -26.44 6.08
CA VAL A 282 -2.98 -25.53 6.42
C VAL A 282 -2.19 -25.23 5.16
N ASP A 283 -2.07 -23.95 4.87
CA ASP A 283 -1.25 -23.47 3.77
C ASP A 283 0.24 -23.62 4.07
N LEU A 284 0.99 -23.93 3.02
CA LEU A 284 2.43 -24.09 3.05
C LEU A 284 3.09 -23.04 2.16
N ILE A 285 3.82 -22.12 2.81
CA ILE A 285 4.60 -21.11 2.10
C ILE A 285 6.04 -21.60 1.94
N HIS A 286 6.44 -21.82 0.71
CA HIS A 286 7.80 -22.15 0.30
C HIS A 286 8.62 -20.87 0.06
N SER A 287 9.91 -20.93 0.42
CA SER A 287 10.90 -19.88 0.16
C SER A 287 10.62 -18.53 0.85
N PHE A 288 9.89 -18.53 1.97
CA PHE A 288 9.64 -17.33 2.75
C PHE A 288 10.94 -16.69 3.28
N SER A 289 11.29 -15.50 2.80
CA SER A 289 12.49 -14.77 3.19
C SER A 289 12.21 -13.70 4.25
N LEU A 290 12.28 -14.12 5.53
CA LEU A 290 12.16 -13.25 6.71
C LEU A 290 13.15 -12.06 6.71
N GLY A 291 14.32 -12.23 6.10
CA GLY A 291 15.40 -11.22 6.10
C GLY A 291 15.34 -10.25 4.91
N ASP A 292 14.79 -10.68 3.78
CA ASP A 292 14.72 -9.86 2.58
C ASP A 292 13.35 -9.17 2.42
N GLY A 293 12.42 -9.47 3.34
CA GLY A 293 11.22 -8.71 3.63
C GLY A 293 9.93 -9.32 3.13
N ASP A 294 9.84 -10.65 2.99
CA ASP A 294 8.53 -11.29 2.87
C ASP A 294 7.70 -11.07 4.14
N LEU A 295 6.39 -10.95 3.99
CA LEU A 295 5.43 -10.67 5.06
C LEU A 295 4.29 -11.67 5.07
N LEU A 296 3.77 -11.89 6.28
CA LEU A 296 2.47 -12.50 6.48
C LEU A 296 1.50 -11.41 6.91
N ASP A 297 0.49 -11.17 6.10
CA ASP A 297 -0.61 -10.28 6.45
C ASP A 297 -1.77 -11.12 7.01
N VAL A 298 -2.02 -10.94 8.30
CA VAL A 298 -3.13 -11.56 9.05
C VAL A 298 -4.02 -10.50 9.69
N SER A 299 -3.91 -9.25 9.22
CA SER A 299 -4.55 -8.09 9.84
C SER A 299 -6.08 -8.17 9.87
N THR A 300 -6.66 -8.91 8.93
CA THR A 300 -8.10 -9.15 8.79
C THR A 300 -8.65 -10.22 9.72
N LEU A 301 -7.79 -11.02 10.36
CA LEU A 301 -8.21 -12.14 11.22
C LEU A 301 -8.61 -11.73 12.65
N GLY A 302 -8.40 -10.46 13.03
CA GLY A 302 -8.85 -9.87 14.30
C GLY A 302 -7.76 -9.55 15.31
#